data_AF-A0A1I8M148-F1
#
_entry.id   AF-A0A1I8M148-F1
#
_cell.length_a   1.000
_cell.length_b   1.000
_cell.length_c   1.000
_cell.angle_alpha   90.00
_cell.angle_beta   90.00
_cell.angle_gamma   90.00
#
_symmetry.space_group_name_H-M   'P 1'
#
loop_
_entity.id
_entity.type
_entity.pdbx_description
1 polymer ?
#
loop_
_entity_poly.entity_id
_entity_poly.type
_entity_poly.pdbx_seq_one_letter_code
_entity_poly.pdbx_strand_id
1 'polypeptide(L)'
;MIFIVPILLVISTSSLLLLDQRTLQIKYRVPAAEIYRMSLSPYLDDIAVFHVKASEFGRKKGDIVVQAAHIIEIVTKMFLVIQNATGKPPEIHISTDFEANFGQQTVIFNFKYGGMSDLAQGPPKVTRKANRMEIIV
;
A
#
# COMPACT_ATOMS: atom_id res chain seq x y z
N MET A 1 3.49 -5.80 -18.31
CA MET A 1 2.41 -6.48 -17.58
C MET A 1 2.68 -6.32 -16.09
N ILE A 2 1.72 -5.78 -15.33
CA ILE A 2 1.83 -5.69 -13.86
C ILE A 2 1.20 -6.96 -13.32
N PHE A 3 1.93 -7.70 -12.50
CA PHE A 3 1.40 -8.91 -11.85
C PHE A 3 0.91 -8.54 -10.46
N ILE A 4 -0.39 -8.73 -10.23
CA ILE A 4 -0.92 -8.79 -8.87
C ILE A 4 -0.52 -10.16 -8.31
N VAL A 5 0.25 -10.16 -7.24
CA VAL A 5 0.69 -11.39 -6.59
C VAL A 5 -0.23 -11.65 -5.39
N PRO A 6 -1.03 -12.73 -5.40
CA PRO A 6 -1.83 -13.10 -4.24
C PRO A 6 -0.91 -13.32 -3.03
N ILE A 7 -1.18 -12.62 -1.94
CA ILE A 7 -0.38 -12.66 -0.73
C ILE A 7 -1.28 -12.48 0.48
N LEU A 8 -0.97 -13.16 1.58
CA LEU A 8 -1.72 -12.99 2.82
C LEU A 8 -1.13 -11.81 3.60
N LEU A 9 -1.90 -10.74 3.75
CA LEU A 9 -1.55 -9.60 4.60
C LEU A 9 -2.05 -9.85 6.01
N VAL A 10 -1.14 -9.79 6.99
CA VAL A 10 -1.46 -9.97 8.41
C VAL A 10 -1.05 -8.74 9.19
N ILE A 11 -1.98 -8.21 9.98
CA ILE A 11 -1.71 -7.13 10.94
C ILE A 11 -1.57 -7.77 12.32
N SER A 12 -0.38 -7.68 12.88
CA SER A 12 -0.12 -8.02 14.28
C SER A 12 -0.15 -6.75 15.14
N THR A 13 -0.03 -6.89 16.46
CA THR A 13 0.05 -5.75 17.38
C THR A 13 1.32 -4.90 17.22
N SER A 14 2.34 -5.38 16.49
CA SER A 14 3.63 -4.69 16.34
C SER A 14 4.13 -4.55 14.90
N SER A 15 3.48 -5.19 13.93
CA SER A 15 3.99 -5.29 12.56
C SER A 15 2.93 -5.64 11.53
N LEU A 16 3.16 -5.18 10.30
CA LEU A 16 2.52 -5.67 9.08
C LEU A 16 3.37 -6.79 8.49
N LEU A 17 2.75 -7.93 8.20
CA LEU A 17 3.41 -9.12 7.66
C LEU A 17 2.80 -9.46 6.30
N LEU A 18 3.65 -9.89 5.37
CA LEU A 18 3.24 -10.46 4.10
C LEU A 18 3.68 -11.92 4.07
N LEU A 19 2.71 -12.83 4.01
CA LEU A 19 2.94 -14.27 4.05
C LEU A 19 2.58 -14.90 2.71
N ASP A 20 3.32 -15.95 2.34
CA ASP A 20 2.85 -16.85 1.30
C ASP A 20 1.50 -17.47 1.71
N GLN A 21 0.50 -17.38 0.85
CA GLN A 21 -0.85 -17.87 1.18
C GLN A 21 -0.94 -19.40 1.28
N ARG A 22 0.01 -20.15 0.68
CA ARG A 22 -0.01 -21.63 0.71
C ARG A 22 0.88 -22.18 1.81
N THR A 23 2.08 -21.61 1.98
CA THR A 23 3.07 -22.12 2.94
C THR A 23 3.06 -21.39 4.28
N LEU A 24 2.34 -20.27 4.38
CA LEU A 24 2.35 -19.36 5.53
C LEU A 24 3.75 -18.82 5.89
N GLN A 25 4.74 -18.98 5.00
CA GLN A 25 6.07 -18.43 5.20
C GLN A 25 6.03 -16.90 5.13
N ILE A 26 6.67 -16.25 6.10
CA ILE A 26 6.81 -14.79 6.13
C ILE A 26 7.77 -14.38 5.01
N LYS A 27 7.24 -13.74 3.97
CA LYS A 27 8.03 -13.14 2.88
C LYS A 27 8.53 -11.75 3.26
N TYR A 28 7.73 -11.03 4.04
CA TYR A 28 8.06 -9.68 4.47
C TYR A 28 7.49 -9.37 5.85
N ARG A 29 8.23 -8.58 6.61
CA ARG A 29 7.82 -8.06 7.91
C ARG A 29 8.20 -6.60 8.01
N VAL A 30 7.23 -5.72 8.21
CA VAL A 30 7.45 -4.30 8.47
C VAL A 30 7.03 -4.01 9.90
N PRO A 31 7.97 -3.69 10.81
CA PRO A 31 7.65 -3.14 12.11
C PRO A 31 6.76 -1.90 11.98
N ALA A 32 5.73 -1.79 12.81
CA ALA A 32 4.79 -0.68 12.75
C ALA A 32 5.49 0.69 12.91
N ALA A 33 6.53 0.76 13.75
CA ALA A 33 7.32 1.97 13.97
C ALA A 33 8.11 2.45 12.73
N GLU A 34 8.30 1.59 11.73
CA GLU A 34 8.94 1.92 10.46
C GLU A 34 7.96 2.51 9.45
N ILE A 35 6.64 2.36 9.64
CA ILE A 35 5.62 2.94 8.74
C ILE A 35 5.32 4.35 9.22
N TYR A 36 5.58 5.35 8.39
CA TYR A 36 5.39 6.77 8.77
C TYR A 36 4.19 7.42 8.10
N ARG A 37 3.76 6.93 6.95
CA ARG A 37 2.64 7.46 6.18
C ARG A 37 1.87 6.34 5.48
N MET A 38 0.57 6.50 5.34
CA MET A 38 -0.26 5.70 4.43
C MET A 38 -0.91 6.62 3.40
N SER A 39 -0.74 6.32 2.11
CA SER A 39 -1.38 7.08 1.03
C SER A 39 -2.52 6.29 0.40
N LEU A 40 -3.62 6.98 0.12
CA LEU A 40 -4.80 6.47 -0.58
C LEU A 40 -5.19 7.45 -1.69
N SER A 41 -5.93 6.94 -2.66
CA SER A 41 -6.61 7.83 -3.61
C SER A 41 -7.95 8.32 -3.01
N PRO A 42 -8.55 9.39 -3.57
CA PRO A 42 -9.89 9.84 -3.19
C PRO A 42 -11.02 9.02 -3.84
N TYR A 43 -10.70 8.00 -4.65
CA TYR A 43 -11.67 7.19 -5.38
C TYR A 43 -11.96 5.87 -4.65
N LEU A 44 -13.00 5.16 -5.12
CA LEU A 44 -13.33 3.82 -4.65
C LEU A 44 -12.42 2.77 -5.33
N ASP A 45 -11.11 2.97 -5.26
CA ASP A 45 -10.12 1.96 -5.61
C ASP A 45 -9.57 1.33 -4.33
N ASP A 46 -9.55 0.02 -4.30
CA ASP A 46 -9.15 -0.78 -3.14
C ASP A 46 -7.65 -0.71 -2.82
N ILE A 47 -6.96 0.38 -3.17
CA ILE A 47 -5.49 0.51 -3.17
C ILE A 47 -5.03 1.41 -2.02
N ALA A 48 -4.01 0.97 -1.29
CA ALA A 48 -3.25 1.82 -0.38
C ALA A 48 -1.75 1.57 -0.51
N VAL A 49 -0.97 2.60 -0.17
CA VAL A 49 0.48 2.54 -0.08
C VAL A 49 0.94 2.80 1.35
N PHE A 50 1.71 1.86 1.90
CA PHE A 50 2.35 1.98 3.21
C PHE A 50 3.79 2.44 2.99
N HIS A 51 4.10 3.67 3.44
CA HIS A 51 5.42 4.24 3.29
C HIS A 51 6.33 3.88 4.45
N VAL A 52 7.48 3.29 4.11
CA VAL A 52 8.39 2.68 5.09
C VAL A 52 9.66 3.51 5.16
N LYS A 53 10.10 3.85 6.37
CA LYS A 53 11.37 4.52 6.61
C LYS A 53 12.51 3.64 6.07
N ALA A 54 13.50 4.25 5.43
CA ALA A 54 14.72 3.52 5.07
C ALA A 54 15.44 3.09 6.35
N SER A 55 15.72 1.79 6.52
CA SER A 55 16.54 1.31 7.62
C SER A 55 18.02 1.57 7.34
N GLU A 56 18.76 2.03 8.34
CA GLU A 56 20.20 2.31 8.23
C GLU A 56 21.08 1.03 8.24
N PHE A 57 20.54 -0.11 8.71
CA PHE A 57 21.33 -1.31 9.03
C PHE A 57 21.02 -2.56 8.17
N GLY A 58 20.65 -2.37 6.90
CA GLY A 58 20.66 -3.46 5.91
C GLY A 58 19.31 -3.81 5.30
N ARG A 59 19.35 -4.05 3.98
CA ARG A 59 18.24 -4.20 3.01
C ARG A 59 17.12 -3.18 3.20
N LYS A 60 17.21 -2.08 2.44
CA LYS A 60 16.12 -1.09 2.29
C LYS A 60 14.82 -1.82 1.97
N LYS A 61 13.93 -1.83 2.95
CA LYS A 61 12.54 -2.21 2.76
C LYS A 61 11.86 -1.05 2.05
N GLY A 62 11.44 -1.26 0.81
CA GLY A 62 10.68 -0.28 0.06
C GLY A 62 9.24 -0.20 0.56
N ASP A 63 8.53 0.82 0.07
CA ASP A 63 7.10 1.00 0.28
C ASP A 63 6.31 -0.22 -0.19
N ILE A 64 5.15 -0.45 0.44
CA ILE A 64 4.27 -1.58 0.11
C ILE A 64 2.99 -1.04 -0.50
N VAL A 65 2.62 -1.56 -1.67
CA VAL A 65 1.31 -1.32 -2.29
C VAL A 65 0.44 -2.53 -2.02
N VAL A 66 -0.78 -2.29 -1.55
CA VAL A 66 -1.78 -3.33 -1.28
C VAL A 66 -3.04 -2.99 -2.05
N GLN A 67 -3.66 -4.02 -2.64
CA GLN A 67 -5.03 -3.95 -3.13
C GLN A 67 -5.88 -4.95 -2.33
N ALA A 68 -6.96 -4.49 -1.69
CA ALA A 68 -7.85 -5.34 -0.91
C ALA A 68 -9.24 -4.70 -0.76
N ALA A 69 -10.32 -5.48 -0.94
CA ALA A 69 -11.71 -5.01 -0.80
C ALA A 69 -12.04 -4.35 0.56
N HIS A 70 -11.27 -4.65 1.60
CA HIS A 70 -11.43 -4.08 2.93
C HIS A 70 -10.32 -3.08 3.27
N ILE A 71 -9.84 -2.31 2.28
CA ILE A 71 -8.68 -1.43 2.45
C ILE A 71 -8.86 -0.40 3.58
N ILE A 72 -10.08 0.12 3.76
CA ILE A 72 -10.41 1.06 4.83
C ILE A 72 -10.24 0.40 6.22
N GLU A 73 -10.68 -0.85 6.38
CA GLU A 73 -10.48 -1.59 7.62
C GLU A 73 -8.98 -1.83 7.89
N ILE A 74 -8.23 -2.21 6.86
CA ILE A 74 -6.78 -2.44 6.96
C ILE A 74 -6.06 -1.17 7.38
N VAL A 75 -6.33 -0.04 6.72
CA VAL A 75 -5.69 1.25 7.00
C VAL A 75 -6.03 1.75 8.39
N THR A 76 -7.29 1.67 8.81
CA THR A 76 -7.71 2.10 10.15
C THR A 76 -7.13 1.23 11.26
N LYS A 77 -7.06 -0.10 11.06
CA LYS A 77 -6.35 -0.99 12.01
C LYS A 77 -4.86 -0.67 12.07
N MET A 78 -4.21 -0.45 10.93
CA MET A 78 -2.79 -0.08 10.90
C MET A 78 -2.53 1.28 11.55
N PHE A 79 -3.42 2.25 11.39
CA PHE A 79 -3.33 3.54 12.07
C PHE A 79 -3.20 3.36 13.59
N LEU A 80 -4.09 2.56 14.19
CA LEU A 80 -4.07 2.28 15.63
C LEU A 80 -2.81 1.51 16.05
N VAL A 81 -2.39 0.51 15.27
CA VAL A 81 -1.18 -0.27 15.56
C VAL A 81 0.07 0.62 15.54
N ILE A 82 0.18 1.54 14.58
CA ILE A 82 1.31 2.48 14.48
C ILE A 82 1.27 3.50 15.63
N GLN A 83 0.08 4.05 15.93
CA GLN A 83 -0.09 4.97 17.05
C GLN A 83 0.31 4.32 18.38
N ASN A 84 -0.09 3.07 18.61
CA ASN A 84 0.28 2.32 19.81
C ASN A 84 1.78 2.02 19.86
N ALA A 85 2.42 1.71 18.73
CA ALA A 85 3.84 1.39 18.67
C ALA A 85 4.77 2.61 18.80
N THR A 86 4.31 3.81 18.40
CA THR A 86 5.15 5.01 18.31
C THR A 86 4.74 6.15 19.24
N GLY A 87 3.55 6.06 19.85
CA GLY A 87 2.93 7.13 20.61
C GLY A 87 2.41 8.29 19.75
N LYS A 88 2.49 8.21 18.41
CA LYS A 88 2.04 9.26 17.48
C LYS A 88 1.27 8.65 16.30
N PRO A 89 0.18 9.27 15.83
CA PRO A 89 -0.49 8.77 14.65
C PRO A 89 0.43 8.87 13.41
N PRO A 90 0.35 7.91 12.46
CA PRO A 90 0.99 8.06 11.16
C PRO A 90 0.30 9.16 10.34
N GLU A 91 1.00 9.69 9.34
CA GLU A 91 0.39 10.57 8.35
C GLU A 91 -0.56 9.79 7.44
N ILE A 92 -1.74 10.35 7.16
CA ILE A 92 -2.66 9.87 6.13
C ILE A 92 -2.67 10.88 5.01
N HIS A 93 -2.34 10.44 3.80
CA HIS A 93 -2.30 11.28 2.61
C HIS A 93 -3.33 10.79 1.60
N ILE A 94 -4.30 11.62 1.25
CA ILE A 94 -5.33 11.31 0.26
C ILE A 94 -5.12 12.23 -0.93
N SER A 95 -4.72 11.67 -2.07
CA SER A 95 -4.42 12.45 -3.27
C SER A 95 -4.60 11.63 -4.53
N THR A 96 -4.90 12.30 -5.64
CA THR A 96 -4.91 11.69 -6.98
C THR A 96 -3.51 11.35 -7.49
N ASP A 97 -2.48 11.81 -6.81
CA ASP A 97 -1.11 11.48 -7.12
C ASP A 97 -0.21 11.47 -5.88
N PHE A 98 0.69 10.50 -5.85
CA PHE A 98 1.70 10.37 -4.82
C PHE A 98 2.84 9.44 -5.26
N GLU A 99 3.98 9.58 -4.62
CA GLU A 99 5.17 8.77 -4.89
C GLU A 99 5.28 7.58 -3.94
N ALA A 100 5.74 6.45 -4.45
CA ALA A 100 6.14 5.28 -3.67
C ALA A 100 7.59 4.89 -4.00
N ASN A 101 8.42 4.67 -2.98
CA ASN A 101 9.82 4.31 -3.13
C ASN A 101 10.05 2.82 -2.88
N PHE A 102 10.37 2.07 -3.93
CA PHE A 102 10.65 0.63 -3.84
C PHE A 102 12.14 0.32 -3.63
N GLY A 103 12.91 1.25 -3.06
CA GLY A 103 14.32 1.12 -2.75
C GLY A 103 15.25 1.39 -3.94
N GLN A 104 14.97 0.80 -5.10
CA GLN A 104 15.73 1.03 -6.34
C GLN A 104 15.11 2.10 -7.24
N GLN A 105 13.79 2.28 -7.11
CA GLN A 105 13.03 3.15 -7.99
C GLN A 105 11.89 3.82 -7.21
N THR A 106 11.78 5.13 -7.39
CA THR A 106 10.58 5.88 -7.03
C THR A 106 9.59 5.81 -8.19
N VAL A 107 8.35 5.44 -7.89
CA VAL A 107 7.26 5.33 -8.84
C VAL A 107 6.17 6.33 -8.48
N ILE A 108 5.72 7.12 -9.45
CA ILE A 108 4.62 8.07 -9.30
C ILE A 108 3.32 7.35 -9.60
N PHE A 109 2.43 7.28 -8.62
CA PHE A 109 1.06 6.82 -8.79
C PHE A 109 0.21 8.01 -9.22
N ASN A 110 -0.62 7.82 -10.26
CA ASN A 110 -1.57 8.81 -10.71
C ASN A 110 -2.91 8.13 -10.98
N PHE A 111 -3.90 8.53 -10.20
CA PHE A 111 -5.26 8.00 -10.24
C PHE A 111 -6.14 8.93 -11.05
N LYS A 112 -6.88 8.35 -11.98
CA LYS A 112 -7.84 9.06 -12.83
C LYS A 112 -9.18 8.36 -12.69
N TYR A 113 -10.24 9.14 -12.59
CA TYR A 113 -11.59 8.62 -12.67
C TYR A 113 -11.93 8.26 -14.13
N GLY A 114 -12.31 7.01 -14.37
CA GLY A 114 -12.68 6.48 -15.69
C GLY A 114 -14.11 6.80 -16.12
N GLY A 115 -14.94 7.37 -15.24
CA GLY A 115 -16.35 7.69 -15.48
C GLY A 115 -17.31 6.60 -14.97
N MET A 116 -18.57 6.98 -14.72
CA MET A 116 -19.64 6.02 -14.41
C MET A 116 -20.11 5.36 -15.72
N SER A 117 -19.75 4.09 -15.92
CA SER A 117 -20.67 3.20 -16.61
C SER A 117 -21.30 2.34 -15.52
N ASP A 118 -22.63 2.44 -15.35
CA ASP A 118 -23.44 1.82 -14.29
C ASP A 118 -23.33 0.27 -14.21
N LEU A 119 -22.46 -0.35 -14.99
CA LEU A 119 -22.36 -1.79 -15.21
C LEU A 119 -20.96 -2.38 -14.98
N ALA A 120 -19.97 -1.60 -14.55
CA ALA A 120 -18.65 -2.16 -14.27
C ALA A 120 -17.92 -1.48 -13.11
N GLN A 121 -18.29 -1.84 -11.87
CA GLN A 121 -17.34 -1.82 -10.75
C GLN A 121 -16.29 -2.94 -10.98
N GLY A 122 -15.50 -2.79 -12.03
CA GLY A 122 -14.40 -3.68 -12.33
C GLY A 122 -13.17 -3.32 -11.49
N PRO A 123 -12.18 -4.23 -11.38
CA PRO A 123 -10.92 -3.90 -10.73
C PRO A 123 -10.24 -2.73 -11.46
N PRO A 124 -9.54 -1.84 -10.75
CA PRO A 124 -8.87 -0.68 -11.33
C PRO A 124 -7.92 -1.12 -12.45
N LYS A 125 -7.96 -0.41 -13.58
CA LYS A 125 -7.08 -0.68 -14.71
C LYS A 125 -5.74 0.01 -14.47
N VAL A 126 -4.68 -0.78 -14.34
CA VAL A 126 -3.33 -0.27 -14.07
C VAL A 126 -2.46 -0.35 -15.31
N THR A 127 -1.85 0.77 -15.68
CA THR A 127 -0.85 0.84 -16.76
C THR A 127 0.43 1.48 -16.26
N ARG A 128 1.59 0.99 -16.73
CA ARG A 128 2.90 1.51 -16.34
C ARG A 128 3.59 2.13 -17.55
N LYS A 129 4.03 3.37 -17.41
CA LYS A 129 4.89 4.09 -18.38
C LYS A 129 6.13 4.58 -17.63
N ALA A 130 7.27 3.90 -17.85
CA ALA A 130 8.52 4.16 -17.14
C ALA A 130 8.35 4.11 -15.59
N ASN A 131 8.56 5.24 -14.92
CA ASN A 131 8.42 5.41 -13.47
C ASN A 131 7.02 5.90 -13.05
N ARG A 132 6.03 5.92 -13.95
CA ARG A 132 4.66 6.31 -13.64
C ARG A 132 3.69 5.15 -13.76
N MET A 133 2.83 5.01 -12.77
CA MET A 133 1.68 4.11 -12.75
C MET A 133 0.43 4.95 -12.95
N GLU A 134 -0.25 4.79 -14.08
CA GLU A 134 -1.57 5.37 -14.32
C GLU A 134 -2.62 4.33 -13.93
N ILE A 135 -3.48 4.71 -12.99
CA ILE A 135 -4.56 3.89 -12.45
C ILE A 135 -5.86 4.55 -12.87
N ILE A 136 -6.67 3.82 -13.62
CA ILE A 136 -8.00 4.25 -14.01
C ILE A 136 -8.99 3.48 -13.13
N VAL A 137 -9.71 4.23 -12.31
CA VAL A 137 -10.74 3.74 -11.38
C VAL A 137 -12.10 3.84 -12.05
#